data_AF-A0AAW7AB44-F1
#
_entry.id   AF-A0AAW7AB44-F1
#
_cell.length_a   1.000
_cell.length_b   1.000
_cell.length_c   1.000
_cell.angle_alpha   90.00
_cell.angle_beta   90.00
_cell.angle_gamma   90.00
#
_symmetry.space_group_name_H-M   'P 1'
#
loop_
_entity.id
_entity.type
_entity.pdbx_description
1 polymer ?
#
loop_
_entity_poly.entity_id
_entity_poly.type
_entity_poly.pdbx_seq_one_letter_code
_entity_poly.pdbx_strand_id
1 'polypeptide(L)' 'GDTVTLTLGENLLTTVKVVDLGNDQLGFSVDVDASELVGFDGKSVTASVTVTDEAGNSVEKSDTETYLVDVDAPTASID' A
#
# COMPACT_ATOMS: atom_id res chain seq x y z
N GLY A 1 7.73 15.52 -8.28
CA GLY A 1 6.49 14.96 -7.72
C GLY A 1 6.85 13.61 -7.17
N ASP A 2 6.71 13.45 -5.86
CA ASP A 2 7.24 12.30 -5.13
C ASP A 2 6.57 11.02 -5.58
N THR A 3 7.32 9.92 -5.49
CA THR A 3 6.87 8.61 -5.95
C THR A 3 6.68 7.69 -4.76
N VAL A 4 5.54 7.01 -4.70
CA VAL A 4 5.21 6.00 -3.70
C VAL A 4 5.26 4.63 -4.36
N THR A 5 6.03 3.73 -3.76
CA THR A 5 6.16 2.33 -4.16
C THR A 5 5.48 1.47 -3.10
N LEU A 6 4.49 0.67 -3.48
CA LEU A 6 3.79 -0.25 -2.58
C LEU A 6 4.29 -1.67 -2.81
N THR A 7 4.56 -2.40 -1.73
CA THR A 7 4.98 -3.81 -1.78
C THR A 7 4.21 -4.68 -0.79
N LEU A 8 3.99 -5.94 -1.15
CA LEU A 8 3.58 -7.02 -0.25
C LEU A 8 4.81 -7.87 0.06
N GLY A 9 5.47 -7.55 1.18
CA GLY A 9 6.80 -8.10 1.49
C GLY A 9 7.79 -7.70 0.39
N GLU A 10 8.30 -8.70 -0.34
CA GLU A 10 9.26 -8.51 -1.45
C GLU A 10 8.57 -8.29 -2.82
N ASN A 11 7.26 -8.50 -2.93
CA ASN A 11 6.53 -8.36 -4.19
C ASN A 11 6.11 -6.91 -4.41
N LEU A 12 6.51 -6.33 -5.54
CA LEU A 12 6.02 -5.02 -5.98
C LEU A 12 4.54 -5.11 -6.35
N LEU A 13 3.69 -4.35 -5.66
CA LEU A 13 2.30 -4.16 -6.05
C LEU A 13 2.19 -3.11 -7.15
N THR A 14 2.67 -1.90 -6.86
CA THR A 14 2.54 -0.79 -7.79
C THR A 14 3.46 0.37 -7.45
N THR A 15 3.47 1.34 -8.35
CA THR A 15 4.11 2.65 -8.16
C THR A 15 3.13 3.75 -8.55
N VAL A 16 2.87 4.66 -7.61
CA VAL A 16 1.97 5.81 -7.83
C VAL A 16 2.66 7.11 -7.48
N LYS A 17 2.13 8.21 -8.00
CA LYS A 17 2.59 9.55 -7.63
C LYS A 17 1.83 10.02 -6.40
N VAL A 18 2.53 10.74 -5.53
CA VAL A 18 1.89 11.52 -4.49
C VAL A 18 1.01 12.60 -5.14
N VAL A 19 -0.22 12.73 -4.66
CA VAL A 19 -1.19 13.73 -5.08
C VAL A 19 -1.44 14.72 -3.94
N ASP A 20 -1.71 15.96 -4.32
CA ASP A 20 -2.17 17.00 -3.39
C ASP A 20 -3.66 16.80 -3.12
N LEU A 21 -4.02 16.55 -1.86
CA LEU A 21 -5.39 16.38 -1.40
C LEU A 21 -6.03 17.71 -0.97
N GLY A 22 -5.28 18.82 -1.00
CA GLY A 22 -5.66 20.12 -0.45
C GLY A 22 -5.38 20.22 1.05
N ASN A 23 -5.54 21.43 1.61
CA ASN A 23 -5.33 21.73 3.02
C ASN A 23 -3.96 21.30 3.57
N ASP A 24 -2.90 21.47 2.78
CA ASP A 24 -1.53 21.05 3.12
C ASP A 24 -1.39 19.53 3.36
N GLN A 25 -2.32 18.73 2.83
CA GLN A 25 -2.29 17.27 2.92
C GLN A 25 -1.87 16.65 1.59
N LEU A 26 -0.89 15.76 1.65
CA LEU A 26 -0.49 14.92 0.54
C LEU A 26 -1.02 13.50 0.76
N GLY A 27 -1.33 12.80 -0.32
CA GLY A 27 -1.74 11.40 -0.23
C GLY A 27 -1.50 10.62 -1.51
N PHE A 28 -1.89 9.36 -1.48
CA PHE A 28 -1.86 8.48 -2.64
C PHE A 28 -3.04 7.51 -2.53
N SER A 29 -3.46 6.97 -3.67
CA SER A 29 -4.50 5.95 -3.72
C SER A 29 -4.15 4.93 -4.79
N VAL A 30 -4.42 3.66 -4.49
CA VAL A 30 -4.09 2.52 -5.32
C VAL A 30 -5.25 1.55 -5.28
N ASP A 31 -5.69 1.11 -6.46
CA ASP A 31 -6.52 -0.07 -6.60
C ASP A 31 -5.62 -1.32 -6.60
N VAL A 32 -5.85 -2.23 -5.66
CA VAL A 32 -5.13 -3.50 -5.53
C VAL A 32 -6.13 -4.64 -5.69
N ASP A 33 -5.78 -5.62 -6.52
CA ASP A 33 -6.60 -6.81 -6.69
C ASP A 33 -6.65 -7.63 -5.39
N ALA A 34 -7.86 -7.93 -4.93
CA ALA A 34 -8.07 -8.67 -3.68
C ALA A 34 -7.37 -10.05 -3.69
N SER A 35 -7.18 -10.67 -4.86
CA SER A 35 -6.45 -11.93 -4.99
C SER A 35 -4.98 -11.83 -4.54
N GLU A 36 -4.33 -10.68 -4.74
CA GLU A 36 -2.95 -10.46 -4.29
C GLU A 36 -2.88 -10.37 -2.76
N LEU A 37 -3.87 -9.74 -2.14
CA LEU A 37 -3.98 -9.61 -0.68
C LEU A 37 -4.37 -10.94 -0.01
N VAL A 38 -5.28 -11.69 -0.62
CA VAL A 38 -5.70 -13.01 -0.13
C VAL A 38 -4.54 -14.00 -0.22
N GLY A 39 -3.79 -13.99 -1.33
CA GLY A 39 -2.67 -14.92 -1.57
C GLY A 39 -1.41 -14.65 -0.76
N PHE A 40 -1.23 -13.45 -0.20
CA PHE A 40 -0.02 -13.10 0.56
C PHE A 40 -0.12 -13.51 2.04
N ASP A 41 0.68 -14.50 2.45
CA ASP A 41 0.70 -15.02 3.83
C ASP A 41 1.25 -14.01 4.85
N GLY A 42 2.14 -13.10 4.43
CA GLY A 42 2.73 -12.10 5.32
C GLY A 42 1.75 -11.03 5.80
N LYS A 43 0.58 -10.90 5.15
CA LYS A 43 -0.53 -10.01 5.51
C LYS A 43 -0.09 -8.59 5.93
N SER A 44 0.90 -8.05 5.21
CA SER A 44 1.46 -6.72 5.43
C SER A 44 1.70 -6.00 4.10
N VAL A 45 1.47 -4.69 4.10
CA VAL A 45 1.76 -3.78 2.99
C VAL A 45 2.81 -2.80 3.46
N THR A 46 3.87 -2.63 2.67
CA THR A 46 4.87 -1.59 2.88
C THR A 46 4.70 -0.52 1.81
N ALA A 47 4.61 0.74 2.22
CA ALA A 47 4.66 1.89 1.32
C ALA A 47 6.01 2.58 1.52
N SER A 48 6.75 2.80 0.44
CA SER A 48 8.01 3.56 0.43
C SER A 48 7.87 4.79 -0.47
N VAL A 49 8.12 5.96 0.09
CA VAL A 49 8.10 7.24 -0.61
C VAL A 49 9.53 7.68 -0.87
N THR A 50 9.84 7.95 -2.14
CA THR A 50 11.09 8.56 -2.57
C THR A 50 10.85 10.01 -2.97
N VAL A 51 11.54 10.92 -2.29
CA VAL A 51 11.54 12.36 -2.56
C VAL A 51 12.88 12.72 -3.18
N THR A 52 12.85 13.32 -4.36
CA THR A 52 14.05 13.79 -5.07
C THR A 52 14.01 15.31 -5.20
N ASP A 53 15.05 15.99 -4.73
CA ASP A 53 15.19 17.44 -4.88
C ASP A 53 15.72 17.84 -6.27
N GLU A 54 15.68 19.15 -6.59
CA GLU A 54 16.16 19.66 -7.89
C GLU A 54 17.67 19.47 -8.11
N ALA A 55 18.44 19.27 -7.04
CA ALA A 55 19.86 18.99 -7.11
C ALA A 55 20.16 17.49 -7.34
N GLY A 56 19.14 16.64 -7.35
CA GLY A 56 19.24 15.20 -7.57
C GLY A 56 19.47 14.38 -6.30
N ASN A 57 19.44 14.97 -5.11
CA ASN A 57 19.49 14.21 -3.87
C ASN A 57 18.16 13.51 -3.64
N SER A 58 18.20 12.24 -3.25
CA SER A 58 17.00 11.47 -2.96
C SER A 58 16.98 11.00 -1.51
N VAL A 59 15.82 11.09 -0.88
CA VAL A 59 15.54 10.54 0.45
C VAL A 59 14.39 9.56 0.32
N GLU A 60 14.53 8.43 1.01
CA GLU A 60 13.51 7.39 1.07
C GLU A 60 12.95 7.31 2.49
N LYS A 61 11.62 7.18 2.58
CA LYS A 61 10.91 6.90 3.83
C LYS A 61 9.87 5.83 3.60
N SER A 62 9.86 4.81 4.45
CA SER A 62 8.89 3.72 4.40
C SER A 62 8.05 3.62 5.66
N ASP A 63 6.87 3.05 5.48
CA ASP A 63 5.94 2.66 6.55
C ASP A 63 5.28 1.33 6.20
N THR A 64 4.98 0.51 7.21
CA THR A 64 4.47 -0.85 7.01
C THR A 64 3.24 -1.09 7.86
N GLU A 65 2.15 -1.48 7.22
CA GLU A 65 0.90 -1.80 7.90
C GLU A 65 0.47 -3.25 7.71
N THR A 66 -0.12 -3.82 8.75
CA THR A 66 -0.66 -5.18 8.73
C THR A 66 -2.15 -5.16 8.45
N TYR A 67 -2.64 -6.20 7.79
CA TYR A 67 -4.05 -6.39 7.49
C TYR A 67 -4.49 -7.82 7.83
N LEU A 68 -5.80 -8.04 7.85
CA LEU A 68 -6.39 -9.36 8.02
C LEU A 68 -7.28 -9.65 6.82
N VAL A 69 -7.40 -10.93 6.47
CA VAL A 69 -8.28 -11.42 5.42
C VAL A 69 -9.20 -12.44 6.05
N ASP A 70 -10.50 -12.15 6.04
CA ASP A 70 -11.56 -13.08 6.45
C ASP A 70 -12.36 -13.47 5.20
N VAL A 71 -12.25 -14.74 4.81
CA VAL A 71 -12.98 -15.35 3.69
C VAL A 71 -13.90 -16.46 4.17
N ASP A 72 -14.04 -16.62 5.49
CA ASP A 72 -14.82 -17.70 6.08
C ASP A 72 -16.31 -17.33 6.07
N ALA A 73 -17.12 -18.16 5.45
CA ALA A 73 -18.57 -17.98 5.45
C ALA A 73 -19.15 -18.33 6.84
N PRO A 74 -20.16 -17.58 7.33
CA PRO A 74 -20.83 -17.93 8.57
C PRO A 74 -21.57 -19.26 8.43
N THR A 75 -21.58 -20.07 9.49
CA THR A 75 -22.34 -21.32 9.53
C THR A 75 -23.83 -21.03 9.74
N ALA A 76 -24.66 -21.37 8.76
CA ALA A 76 -26.10 -21.35 8.93
C ALA A 76 -26.57 -22.59 9.70
N SER A 77 -27.23 -22.38 10.83
CA SER A 77 -27.95 -23.43 11.56
C SER A 77 -29.44 -23.15 11.49
N ILE A 78 -30.24 -24.15 11.14
CA ILE A 78 -31.69 -24.12 11.28
C ILE A 78 -32.02 -25.04 12.45
N ASP A 79 -32.78 -24.52 13.42
CA ASP A 79 -33.34 -25.27 14.56
C ASP A 79 -34.63 -25.99 14.14
#